data_AF-A0A2V1IK71-F1
#
_entry.id   AF-A0A2V1IK71-F1
#
_cell.length_a   1.000
_cell.length_b   1.000
_cell.length_c   1.000
_cell.angle_alpha   90.00
_cell.angle_beta   90.00
_cell.angle_gamma   90.00
#
_symmetry.space_group_name_H-M   'P 1'
#
loop_
_entity.id
_entity.type
_entity.pdbx_description
1 polymer ?
#
loop_
_entity_poly.entity_id
_entity_poly.type
_entity_poly.pdbx_seq_one_letter_code
_entity_poly.pdbx_strand_id
1 'polypeptide(L)'
;MKASNNLNQLLSRVKTIFSHKAPHEEKTQPTTQQPLNSDQRLRNALAEVEKYFADNFGTASSALTYKEYNNGISLTSDDPTFSTAVVILTCTNGTLNLPDNVILLGYVKTDKGDDYLIEHLGNFIIFLKRLGVKHRIQHLAIAFSKEHYDTPYDVKTADITCIRLY
;
A
#
# COMPACT_ATOMS: atom_id res chain seq x y z
N MET A 1 1.01 22.45 16.91
CA MET A 1 -0.43 22.23 16.62
C MET A 1 -0.89 22.53 15.18
N LYS A 2 -0.09 23.12 14.27
CA LYS A 2 -0.52 23.39 12.88
C LYS A 2 -0.44 22.19 11.91
N ALA A 3 0.50 21.26 12.11
CA ALA A 3 0.75 20.16 11.17
C ALA A 3 -0.38 19.11 11.12
N SER A 4 -0.87 18.66 12.28
CA SER A 4 -1.97 17.68 12.38
C SER A 4 -3.27 18.21 11.74
N ASN A 5 -3.54 19.51 11.88
CA ASN A 5 -4.71 20.14 11.26
C ASN A 5 -4.62 20.18 9.72
N ASN A 6 -3.42 20.35 9.17
CA ASN A 6 -3.18 20.32 7.72
C ASN A 6 -3.29 18.91 7.15
N LEU A 7 -2.85 17.89 7.90
CA LEU A 7 -3.01 16.49 7.51
C LEU A 7 -4.50 16.09 7.53
N ASN A 8 -5.23 16.45 8.58
CA ASN A 8 -6.67 16.18 8.68
C ASN A 8 -7.47 16.92 7.59
N GLN A 9 -7.08 18.14 7.23
CA GLN A 9 -7.66 18.85 6.09
C GLN A 9 -7.30 18.21 4.74
N LEU A 10 -6.07 17.73 4.57
CA LEU A 10 -5.68 17.02 3.36
C LEU A 10 -6.51 15.74 3.19
N LEU A 11 -6.65 14.95 4.26
CA LEU A 11 -7.48 13.73 4.30
C LEU A 11 -8.97 14.04 4.06
N SER A 12 -9.49 15.15 4.62
CA SER A 12 -10.87 15.60 4.41
C SER A 12 -11.13 16.06 2.96
N ARG A 13 -10.20 16.79 2.34
CA ARG A 13 -10.36 17.27 0.94
C ARG A 13 -10.28 16.12 -0.07
N VAL A 14 -9.42 15.14 0.20
CA VAL A 14 -9.35 13.87 -0.53
C VAL A 14 -10.74 13.21 -0.52
N LYS A 15 -11.37 13.05 0.64
CA LYS A 15 -12.71 12.45 0.78
C LYS A 15 -13.78 13.09 -0.12
N THR A 16 -13.78 14.42 -0.26
CA THR A 16 -14.77 15.14 -1.07
C THR A 16 -14.56 14.91 -2.58
N ILE A 17 -13.30 14.87 -3.04
CA ILE A 17 -12.97 14.69 -4.46
C ILE A 17 -13.34 13.27 -4.93
N PHE A 18 -13.13 12.25 -4.09
CA PHE A 18 -13.41 10.85 -4.42
C PHE A 18 -14.86 10.42 -4.19
N SER A 19 -15.72 11.31 -3.69
CA SER A 19 -17.16 11.06 -3.57
C SER A 19 -17.91 11.25 -4.90
N HIS A 20 -17.25 11.75 -5.95
CA HIS A 20 -17.83 11.85 -7.29
C HIS A 20 -17.58 10.55 -8.07
N LYS A 21 -18.64 9.73 -8.22
CA LYS A 21 -18.66 8.56 -9.10
C LYS A 21 -18.41 9.00 -10.55
N ALA A 22 -17.34 8.51 -11.16
CA ALA A 22 -17.20 8.53 -12.62
C ALA A 22 -17.98 7.36 -13.24
N PRO A 23 -18.64 7.55 -14.40
CA PRO A 23 -19.26 6.45 -15.13
C PRO A 23 -18.19 5.46 -15.62
N HIS A 24 -18.48 4.17 -15.44
CA HIS A 24 -17.59 3.04 -15.75
C HIS A 24 -17.78 2.63 -17.22
N GLU A 25 -16.75 2.79 -18.06
CA GLU A 25 -16.72 2.19 -19.40
C GLU A 25 -15.84 0.93 -19.36
N GLU A 26 -16.48 -0.24 -19.50
CA GLU A 26 -15.77 -1.51 -19.72
C GLU A 26 -15.17 -1.54 -21.13
N LYS A 27 -13.84 -1.62 -21.21
CA LYS A 27 -13.14 -2.03 -22.43
C LYS A 27 -12.68 -3.47 -22.29
N THR A 28 -13.21 -4.34 -23.12
CA THR A 28 -12.78 -5.74 -23.25
C THR A 28 -11.48 -5.81 -24.06
N GLN A 29 -10.40 -6.39 -23.51
CA GLN A 29 -9.19 -6.75 -24.28
C GLN A 29 -8.30 -7.78 -23.54
N PRO A 30 -7.38 -8.48 -24.24
CA PRO A 30 -7.43 -9.91 -24.45
C PRO A 30 -6.68 -10.74 -23.39
N THR A 31 -7.19 -11.93 -23.14
CA THR A 31 -6.63 -12.95 -22.26
C THR A 31 -5.30 -13.48 -22.82
N THR A 32 -4.19 -12.90 -22.39
CA THR A 32 -2.89 -13.59 -22.44
C THR A 32 -2.42 -13.78 -21.01
N GLN A 33 -2.69 -14.97 -20.46
CA GLN A 33 -2.12 -15.40 -19.19
C GLN A 33 -0.61 -15.55 -19.39
N GLN A 34 0.14 -14.54 -18.98
CA GLN A 34 1.60 -14.60 -18.95
C GLN A 34 2.02 -15.54 -17.80
N PRO A 35 3.06 -16.38 -17.97
CA PRO A 35 3.26 -17.56 -17.13
C PRO A 35 3.65 -17.25 -15.69
N LEU A 36 3.19 -18.12 -14.79
CA LEU A 36 3.19 -18.10 -13.31
C LEU A 36 4.58 -18.14 -12.62
N ASN A 37 5.70 -17.85 -13.28
CA ASN A 37 7.04 -18.17 -12.72
C ASN A 37 7.94 -16.98 -12.34
N SER A 38 7.62 -15.72 -12.63
CA SER A 38 8.52 -14.63 -12.26
C SER A 38 7.85 -13.28 -12.23
N ASP A 39 7.64 -12.75 -11.04
CA ASP A 39 7.90 -11.32 -10.90
C ASP A 39 8.97 -11.16 -9.82
N GLN A 40 10.19 -11.62 -10.17
CA GLN A 40 11.40 -11.44 -9.38
C GLN A 40 11.55 -9.98 -8.94
N ARG A 41 11.09 -9.05 -9.78
CA ARG A 41 10.96 -7.63 -9.49
C ARG A 41 10.10 -7.35 -8.25
N LEU A 42 8.96 -8.02 -8.08
CA LEU A 42 8.12 -7.87 -6.88
C LEU A 42 8.78 -8.45 -5.64
N ARG A 43 9.45 -9.60 -5.76
CA ARG A 43 10.25 -10.17 -4.67
C ARG A 43 11.37 -9.22 -4.25
N ASN A 44 12.09 -8.66 -5.22
CA ASN A 44 13.13 -7.67 -4.99
C ASN A 44 12.56 -6.40 -4.34
N ALA A 45 11.37 -5.95 -4.76
CA ALA A 45 10.70 -4.83 -4.15
C ALA A 45 10.37 -5.08 -2.68
N LEU A 46 9.79 -6.24 -2.34
CA LEU A 46 9.50 -6.59 -0.94
C LEU A 46 10.76 -6.85 -0.11
N ALA A 47 11.83 -7.39 -0.69
CA ALA A 47 13.11 -7.52 0.01
C ALA A 47 13.68 -6.14 0.42
N GLU A 48 13.47 -5.11 -0.40
CA GLU A 48 13.81 -3.73 -0.02
C GLU A 48 12.88 -3.17 1.06
N VAL A 49 11.60 -3.59 1.09
CA VAL A 49 10.67 -3.24 2.19
C VAL A 49 11.10 -3.90 3.50
N GLU A 50 11.44 -5.20 3.49
CA GLU A 50 11.98 -5.91 4.64
C GLU A 50 13.26 -5.23 5.15
N LYS A 51 14.18 -4.90 4.24
CA LYS A 51 15.40 -4.15 4.60
C LYS A 51 15.08 -2.79 5.22
N TYR A 52 14.10 -2.05 4.67
CA TYR A 52 13.67 -0.79 5.24
C TYR A 52 13.17 -0.97 6.69
N PHE A 53 12.39 -2.02 6.97
CA PHE A 53 11.92 -2.30 8.33
C PHE A 53 13.07 -2.66 9.28
N ALA A 54 14.01 -3.50 8.84
CA ALA A 54 15.19 -3.83 9.64
C ALA A 54 16.05 -2.59 9.94
N ASP A 55 16.35 -1.78 8.91
CA ASP A 55 17.25 -0.62 9.03
C ASP A 55 16.64 0.52 9.87
N ASN A 56 15.32 0.71 9.85
CA ASN A 56 14.66 1.84 10.51
C ASN A 56 14.00 1.50 11.85
N PHE A 57 13.58 0.25 12.05
CA PHE A 57 12.82 -0.18 13.22
C PHE A 57 13.46 -1.34 13.98
N GLY A 58 14.52 -1.95 13.43
CA GLY A 58 15.12 -3.16 14.00
C GLY A 58 14.20 -4.37 13.89
N THR A 59 13.24 -4.35 12.96
CA THR A 59 12.25 -5.42 12.81
C THR A 59 12.92 -6.74 12.48
N ALA A 60 12.67 -7.74 13.31
CA ALA A 60 13.17 -9.09 13.09
C ALA A 60 12.39 -9.77 11.96
N SER A 61 13.07 -10.57 11.13
CA SER A 61 12.40 -11.34 10.06
C SER A 61 11.32 -12.30 10.59
N SER A 62 11.37 -12.69 11.87
CA SER A 62 10.31 -13.49 12.50
C SER A 62 8.99 -12.74 12.72
N ALA A 63 9.00 -11.40 12.69
CA ALA A 63 7.79 -10.57 12.74
C ALA A 63 7.22 -10.28 11.34
N LEU A 64 7.86 -10.82 10.29
CA LEU A 64 7.47 -10.61 8.90
C LEU A 64 6.81 -11.85 8.32
N THR A 65 5.65 -11.66 7.69
CA THR A 65 4.92 -12.73 7.00
C THR A 65 4.79 -12.42 5.51
N TYR A 66 5.25 -13.35 4.68
CA TYR A 66 5.14 -13.28 3.23
C TYR A 66 3.94 -14.07 2.72
N LYS A 67 3.27 -13.55 1.70
CA LYS A 67 2.24 -14.30 0.98
C LYS A 67 2.30 -14.00 -0.51
N GLU A 68 2.29 -15.06 -1.31
CA GLU A 68 2.26 -14.99 -2.76
C GLU A 68 0.84 -15.19 -3.29
N TYR A 69 0.53 -14.49 -4.37
CA TYR A 69 -0.73 -14.56 -5.08
C TYR A 69 -0.44 -14.75 -6.57
N ASN A 70 -1.40 -15.26 -7.33
CA ASN A 70 -1.27 -15.40 -8.78
C ASN A 70 -1.02 -14.05 -9.49
N ASN A 71 -1.41 -12.94 -8.86
CA ASN A 71 -1.33 -11.58 -9.41
C ASN A 71 -0.51 -10.62 -8.52
N GLY A 72 0.32 -11.13 -7.60
CA GLY A 72 1.08 -10.25 -6.72
C GLY A 72 1.73 -10.93 -5.53
N ILE A 73 2.21 -10.12 -4.59
CA ILE A 73 2.87 -10.58 -3.37
C ILE A 73 2.61 -9.57 -2.24
N SER A 74 2.57 -10.04 -1.00
CA SER A 74 2.48 -9.17 0.18
C SER A 74 3.53 -9.48 1.23
N LEU A 75 3.84 -8.46 2.03
CA LEU A 75 4.61 -8.51 3.25
C LEU A 75 3.80 -7.84 4.36
N THR A 76 3.57 -8.57 5.44
CA THR A 76 2.97 -8.05 6.67
C THR A 76 4.02 -8.00 7.76
N SER A 77 4.05 -6.90 8.53
CA SER A 77 4.86 -6.73 9.73
C SER A 77 3.94 -6.70 10.95
N ASP A 78 4.19 -7.60 11.89
CA ASP A 78 3.54 -7.64 13.21
C ASP A 78 4.39 -6.96 14.30
N ASP A 79 5.46 -6.25 13.92
CA ASP A 79 6.31 -5.51 14.85
C ASP A 79 5.51 -4.35 15.49
N PRO A 80 5.36 -4.30 16.83
CA PRO A 80 4.60 -3.25 17.49
C PRO A 80 5.19 -1.84 17.32
N THR A 81 6.48 -1.74 16.99
CA THR A 81 7.15 -0.46 16.70
C THR A 81 6.61 0.15 15.42
N PHE A 82 6.36 -0.67 14.39
CA PHE A 82 5.79 -0.27 13.11
C PHE A 82 5.14 -1.47 12.41
N SER A 83 3.87 -1.72 12.74
CA SER A 83 3.09 -2.82 12.18
C SER A 83 2.33 -2.32 10.96
N THR A 84 2.41 -3.06 9.86
CA THR A 84 1.84 -2.64 8.57
C THR A 84 1.70 -3.81 7.61
N ALA A 85 0.91 -3.64 6.55
CA ALA A 85 0.87 -4.55 5.41
C ALA A 85 1.12 -3.80 4.11
N VAL A 86 2.04 -4.35 3.30
CA VAL A 86 2.31 -3.91 1.92
C VAL A 86 1.92 -5.03 0.98
N VAL A 87 1.09 -4.72 -0.01
CA VAL A 87 0.74 -5.64 -1.11
C VAL A 87 1.20 -5.03 -2.41
N ILE A 88 1.77 -5.81 -3.32
CA ILE A 88 2.10 -5.36 -4.67
C ILE A 88 1.37 -6.25 -5.66
N LEU A 89 0.52 -5.65 -6.48
CA LEU A 89 -0.32 -6.36 -7.45
C LEU A 89 0.11 -5.97 -8.87
N THR A 90 0.32 -6.97 -9.73
CA THR A 90 0.54 -6.75 -11.18
C THR A 90 -0.76 -6.40 -11.89
N CYS A 91 -1.85 -7.07 -11.50
CA CYS A 91 -3.18 -6.85 -12.05
C CYS A 91 -4.23 -6.91 -10.94
N THR A 92 -5.14 -5.95 -10.93
CA THR A 92 -6.21 -5.82 -9.94
C THR A 92 -7.57 -6.23 -10.52
N ASN A 93 -7.69 -6.35 -11.85
CA ASN A 93 -8.97 -6.60 -12.54
C ASN A 93 -10.07 -5.61 -12.12
N GLY A 94 -9.70 -4.35 -11.85
CA GLY A 94 -10.65 -3.32 -11.39
C GLY A 94 -11.17 -3.51 -9.96
N THR A 95 -10.60 -4.46 -9.19
CA THR A 95 -10.97 -4.68 -7.79
C THR A 95 -10.86 -3.38 -7.02
N LEU A 96 -11.97 -2.92 -6.46
CA LEU A 96 -12.04 -1.72 -5.63
C LEU A 96 -11.58 -0.43 -6.33
N ASN A 97 -11.76 -0.36 -7.66
CA ASN A 97 -11.28 0.74 -8.49
C ASN A 97 -9.75 0.94 -8.43
N LEU A 98 -9.00 -0.08 -8.01
CA LEU A 98 -7.55 -0.02 -8.03
C LEU A 98 -7.04 -0.16 -9.47
N PRO A 99 -6.09 0.66 -9.90
CA PRO A 99 -5.39 0.43 -11.15
C PRO A 99 -4.47 -0.78 -11.04
N ASP A 100 -4.17 -1.40 -12.18
CA ASP A 100 -3.14 -2.43 -12.28
C ASP A 100 -1.76 -1.88 -11.87
N ASN A 101 -0.82 -2.78 -11.58
CA ASN A 101 0.57 -2.45 -11.25
C ASN A 101 0.67 -1.42 -10.10
N VAL A 102 0.21 -1.84 -8.92
CA VAL A 102 -0.01 -0.99 -7.74
C VAL A 102 0.66 -1.54 -6.49
N ILE A 103 1.26 -0.65 -5.69
CA ILE A 103 1.62 -0.90 -4.29
C ILE A 103 0.43 -0.47 -3.43
N LEU A 104 -0.05 -1.33 -2.54
CA LEU A 104 -1.10 -1.06 -1.58
C LEU A 104 -0.50 -1.01 -0.18
N LEU A 105 -0.72 0.10 0.53
CA LEU A 105 -0.50 0.22 1.97
C LEU A 105 -1.82 -0.03 2.70
N GLY A 106 -1.93 -1.17 3.40
CA GLY A 106 -3.19 -1.63 4.00
C GLY A 106 -3.50 -1.00 5.37
N TYR A 107 -2.53 -0.96 6.27
CA TYR A 107 -2.68 -0.34 7.60
C TYR A 107 -1.32 0.08 8.12
N VAL A 108 -1.30 0.96 9.12
CA VAL A 108 -0.09 1.30 9.89
C VAL A 108 -0.47 1.49 11.35
N LYS A 109 0.24 0.79 12.23
CA LYS A 109 0.03 0.82 13.69
C LYS A 109 1.38 0.91 14.40
N THR A 110 1.41 1.61 15.51
CA THR A 110 2.60 1.74 16.37
C THR A 110 2.18 1.91 17.83
N ASP A 111 3.00 1.41 18.75
CA ASP A 111 2.84 1.63 20.20
C ASP A 111 3.53 2.93 20.69
N LYS A 112 4.22 3.65 19.80
CA LYS A 112 5.02 4.85 20.13
C LYS A 112 4.25 6.17 20.11
N GLY A 113 2.96 6.15 19.74
CA GLY A 113 2.09 7.33 19.70
C GLY A 113 2.11 8.10 18.37
N ASP A 114 1.29 9.15 18.31
CA ASP A 114 0.93 9.83 17.06
C ASP A 114 2.09 10.58 16.40
N ASP A 115 2.96 11.24 17.16
CA ASP A 115 4.08 12.00 16.59
C ASP A 115 5.07 11.06 15.89
N TYR A 116 5.35 9.90 16.50
CA TYR A 116 6.15 8.84 15.90
C TYR A 116 5.49 8.28 14.64
N LEU A 117 4.18 8.01 14.71
CA LEU A 117 3.42 7.52 13.56
C LEU A 117 3.51 8.48 12.38
N ILE A 118 3.28 9.78 12.60
CA ILE A 118 3.28 10.80 11.54
C ILE A 118 4.64 10.89 10.85
N GLU A 119 5.73 10.92 11.62
CA GLU A 119 7.08 11.00 11.08
C GLU A 119 7.43 9.76 10.24
N HIS A 120 7.25 8.57 10.81
CA HIS A 120 7.67 7.33 10.18
C HIS A 120 6.75 6.91 9.02
N LEU A 121 5.45 7.20 9.09
CA LEU A 121 4.54 7.01 7.97
C LEU A 121 4.92 7.90 6.78
N GLY A 122 5.25 9.18 7.04
CA GLY A 122 5.70 10.09 5.99
C GLY A 122 6.95 9.59 5.27
N ASN A 123 7.95 9.17 6.04
CA ASN A 123 9.19 8.59 5.51
C ASN A 123 8.92 7.30 4.73
N PHE A 124 8.03 6.44 5.24
CA PHE A 124 7.70 5.19 4.59
C PHE A 124 6.95 5.40 3.27
N ILE A 125 6.01 6.34 3.18
CA ILE A 125 5.33 6.69 1.92
C ILE A 125 6.34 7.20 0.88
N ILE A 126 7.30 8.04 1.29
CA ILE A 126 8.38 8.51 0.39
C ILE A 126 9.21 7.33 -0.11
N PHE A 127 9.55 6.39 0.78
CA PHE A 127 10.24 5.16 0.41
C PHE A 127 9.43 4.34 -0.60
N LEU A 128 8.15 4.05 -0.34
CA LEU A 128 7.28 3.28 -1.25
C LEU A 128 7.13 3.94 -2.62
N LYS A 129 7.02 5.28 -2.67
CA LYS A 129 7.03 6.02 -3.94
C LYS A 129 8.31 5.76 -4.74
N ARG A 130 9.48 5.86 -4.10
CA ARG A 130 10.78 5.62 -4.74
C ARG A 130 10.93 4.16 -5.16
N LEU A 131 10.47 3.24 -4.32
CA LEU A 131 10.43 1.81 -4.59
C LEU A 131 9.61 1.51 -5.85
N GLY A 132 8.42 2.11 -5.96
CA GLY A 132 7.56 1.94 -7.13
C GLY A 132 8.23 2.41 -8.42
N VAL A 133 8.85 3.59 -8.41
CA VAL A 133 9.63 4.08 -9.57
C VAL A 133 10.78 3.11 -9.92
N LYS A 134 11.56 2.68 -8.92
CA LYS A 134 12.71 1.78 -9.11
C LYS A 134 12.29 0.44 -9.73
N HIS A 135 11.19 -0.13 -9.27
CA HIS A 135 10.68 -1.43 -9.69
C HIS A 135 9.57 -1.33 -10.75
N ARG A 136 9.40 -0.16 -11.38
CA ARG A 136 8.40 0.08 -12.44
C ARG A 136 6.98 -0.31 -12.02
N ILE A 137 6.63 -0.06 -10.76
CA ILE A 137 5.26 -0.15 -10.24
C ILE A 137 4.64 1.24 -10.38
N GLN A 138 3.48 1.34 -11.03
CA GLN A 138 2.94 2.61 -11.54
C GLN A 138 2.16 3.39 -10.49
N HIS A 139 1.58 2.69 -9.52
CA HIS A 139 0.62 3.28 -8.62
C HIS A 139 0.99 2.99 -7.17
N LEU A 140 0.72 3.95 -6.29
CA LEU A 140 0.68 3.76 -4.85
C LEU A 140 -0.75 4.03 -4.38
N ALA A 141 -1.38 3.01 -3.83
CA ALA A 141 -2.68 3.08 -3.19
C ALA A 141 -2.52 2.99 -1.67
N ILE A 142 -3.26 3.82 -0.97
CA ILE A 142 -3.40 3.78 0.48
C ILE A 142 -4.85 3.38 0.74
N ALA A 143 -5.05 2.26 1.45
CA ALA A 143 -6.36 1.67 1.65
C ALA A 143 -6.57 1.37 3.13
N PHE A 144 -6.94 2.40 3.89
CA PHE A 144 -7.27 2.25 5.30
C PHE A 144 -8.76 1.91 5.46
N SER A 145 -9.04 0.83 6.18
CA SER A 145 -10.41 0.45 6.53
C SER A 145 -11.05 1.51 7.43
N LYS A 146 -12.34 1.78 7.18
CA LYS A 146 -13.17 2.69 8.01
C LYS A 146 -13.68 2.03 9.28
N GLU A 147 -13.83 0.72 9.26
CA GLU A 147 -14.54 -0.05 10.29
C GLU A 147 -13.55 -0.80 11.18
N HIS A 148 -12.43 -1.23 10.61
CA HIS A 148 -11.43 -2.06 11.28
C HIS A 148 -10.02 -1.55 10.96
N TYR A 149 -9.56 -0.59 11.77
CA TYR A 149 -8.30 0.14 11.59
C TYR A 149 -7.03 -0.74 11.50
N ASP A 150 -7.11 -2.00 11.92
CA ASP A 150 -5.97 -2.90 12.12
C ASP A 150 -5.97 -4.15 11.20
N THR A 151 -6.90 -4.28 10.24
CA THR A 151 -7.04 -5.53 9.47
C THR A 151 -6.92 -5.35 7.95
N PRO A 152 -5.95 -6.05 7.29
CA PRO A 152 -5.82 -6.03 5.84
C PRO A 152 -6.92 -6.81 5.10
N TYR A 153 -7.82 -7.50 5.80
CA TYR A 153 -8.90 -8.28 5.19
C TYR A 153 -10.05 -7.40 4.66
N ASP A 154 -10.17 -6.18 5.19
CA ASP A 154 -11.31 -5.28 4.95
C ASP A 154 -11.03 -4.21 3.89
N VAL A 155 -9.96 -4.38 3.10
CA VAL A 155 -9.68 -3.54 1.91
C VAL A 155 -10.92 -3.47 1.00
N LYS A 156 -11.80 -4.48 1.04
CA LYS A 156 -13.09 -4.51 0.32
C LYS A 156 -14.03 -3.33 0.60
N THR A 157 -13.94 -2.68 1.76
CA THR A 157 -14.79 -1.54 2.15
C THR A 157 -13.97 -0.28 2.46
N ALA A 158 -12.65 -0.31 2.23
CA ALA A 158 -11.75 0.79 2.54
C ALA A 158 -11.94 1.99 1.60
N ASP A 159 -11.68 3.20 2.12
CA ASP A 159 -11.45 4.36 1.25
C ASP A 159 -10.06 4.25 0.65
N ILE A 160 -10.00 4.12 -0.67
CA ILE A 160 -8.75 3.97 -1.40
C ILE A 160 -8.36 5.31 -2.01
N THR A 161 -7.19 5.81 -1.63
CA THR A 161 -6.55 6.94 -2.32
C THR A 161 -5.41 6.42 -3.16
N CYS A 162 -5.45 6.64 -4.47
CA CYS A 162 -4.41 6.21 -5.39
C CYS A 162 -3.63 7.39 -5.97
N ILE A 163 -2.31 7.26 -5.99
CA ILE A 163 -1.36 8.23 -6.52
C ILE A 163 -0.59 7.55 -7.64
N ARG A 164 -0.65 8.13 -8.84
CA ARG A 164 0.19 7.73 -9.97
C ARG A 164 1.63 8.21 -9.74
N LEU A 165 2.59 7.32 -9.92
CA LEU A 165 3.99 7.59 -9.59
C LEU A 165 4.78 8.18 -10.77
N TYR A 166 4.33 7.93 -12.01
CA TYR A 166 4.89 8.48 -13.26
C TYR A 166 3.91 8.38 -14.44
#